data_AF-A0A8J6VV04-F1
#
_entry.id   AF-A0A8J6VV04-F1
#
_cell.length_a   1.000
_cell.length_b   1.000
_cell.length_c   1.000
_cell.angle_alpha   90.00
_cell.angle_beta   90.00
_cell.angle_gamma   90.00
#
_symmetry.space_group_name_H-M   'P 1'
#
loop_
_entity.id
_entity.type
_entity.pdbx_description
1 polymer ?
#
loop_
_entity_poly.entity_id
_entity_poly.type
_entity_poly.pdbx_seq_one_letter_code
_entity_poly.pdbx_strand_id
1 'polypeptide(L)'
;MQIGRFFSLQQGRVGQYLSPRVLVVRSPFQKLPKSGGPAAACYFGFDKLSKAQAFAKYLSGLGYTYQLRRGKMLSQYTYEIALREHTDLAKVLAYWDRMDVKRPNLSTSQANIHDRALQVAPPVLAA
;
A
#
# COMPACT_ATOMS: atom_id res chain seq x y z
N MET A 1 0.61 5.10 14.38
CA MET A 1 1.23 5.84 13.25
C MET A 1 0.42 7.11 13.00
N GLN A 2 1.03 8.30 12.88
CA GLN A 2 0.29 9.55 12.62
C GLN A 2 0.39 9.91 11.14
N ILE A 3 -0.73 9.76 10.42
CA ILE A 3 -0.82 10.09 8.98
C ILE A 3 -0.90 11.62 8.82
N GLY A 4 -0.19 12.15 7.83
CA GLY A 4 -0.19 13.57 7.47
C GLY A 4 0.75 14.44 8.30
N ARG A 5 1.24 13.96 9.45
CA ARG A 5 2.19 14.71 10.30
C ARG A 5 3.64 14.37 9.95
N PHE A 6 4.50 15.38 10.01
CA PHE A 6 5.93 15.22 9.85
C PHE A 6 6.57 14.70 11.13
N PHE A 7 7.61 13.88 11.00
CA PHE A 7 8.42 13.39 12.11
C PHE A 7 9.89 13.31 11.71
N SER A 8 10.79 13.47 12.67
CA SER A 8 12.24 13.39 12.42
C SER A 8 12.67 11.93 12.26
N LEU A 9 13.44 11.65 11.22
CA LEU A 9 14.14 10.37 10.98
C LEU A 9 15.62 10.45 11.37
N GLN A 10 15.97 11.48 12.15
CA GLN A 10 17.33 11.86 12.53
C GLN A 10 18.22 12.14 11.30
N GLN A 11 19.46 12.59 11.52
CA GLN A 11 20.43 12.86 10.45
C GLN A 11 19.92 13.86 9.38
N GLY A 12 19.11 14.84 9.80
CA GLY A 12 18.56 15.85 8.88
C GLY A 12 17.48 15.33 7.93
N ARG A 13 16.86 14.18 8.22
CA ARG A 13 15.76 13.61 7.45
C ARG A 13 14.43 13.80 8.16
N VAL A 14 13.39 14.02 7.37
CA VAL A 14 12.00 14.18 7.84
C VAL A 14 11.13 13.18 7.10
N GLY A 15 10.39 12.37 7.85
CA GLY A 15 9.39 11.45 7.34
C GLY A 15 7.98 12.04 7.42
N GLN A 16 7.11 11.63 6.50
CA GLN A 16 5.67 11.89 6.55
C GLN A 16 4.93 10.68 5.99
N TYR A 17 4.06 10.09 6.80
CA TYR A 17 3.16 9.05 6.31
C TYR A 17 2.01 9.69 5.55
N LEU A 18 1.82 9.31 4.29
CA LEU A 18 0.66 9.72 3.50
C LEU A 18 -0.49 8.69 3.63
N SER A 19 -0.17 7.44 3.90
CA SER A 19 -1.14 6.40 4.26
C SER A 19 -0.43 5.33 5.10
N PRO A 20 -1.12 4.29 5.61
CA PRO A 20 -0.48 3.15 6.27
C PRO A 20 0.71 2.59 5.48
N ARG A 21 0.57 2.49 4.16
CA ARG A 21 1.54 1.85 3.26
C ARG A 21 2.50 2.80 2.58
N VAL A 22 2.26 4.11 2.67
CA VAL A 22 2.98 5.12 1.90
C VAL A 22 3.70 6.10 2.83
N LEU A 23 5.03 6.11 2.75
CA LEU A 23 5.90 7.01 3.51
C LEU A 23 6.75 7.85 2.56
N VAL A 24 6.75 9.16 2.76
CA VAL A 24 7.66 10.08 2.07
C VAL A 24 8.75 10.51 3.04
N VAL A 25 10.00 10.39 2.61
CA VAL A 25 11.18 10.85 3.35
C VAL A 25 11.85 11.95 2.57
N ARG A 26 12.07 13.09 3.22
CA ARG A 26 12.77 14.26 2.67
C ARG A 26 14.06 14.49 3.44
N SER A 27 15.09 14.97 2.77
CA SER A 27 16.37 15.32 3.38
C SER A 27 16.63 16.84 3.27
N PRO A 28 15.86 17.69 3.97
CA PRO A 28 15.94 19.15 3.78
C PRO A 28 17.26 19.77 4.28
N PHE A 29 18.02 19.09 5.14
CA PHE A 29 19.23 19.64 5.76
C PHE A 29 20.54 19.11 5.16
N GLN A 30 20.51 18.47 3.98
CA GLN A 30 21.74 18.07 3.31
C GLN A 30 22.45 19.29 2.70
N LYS A 31 23.69 19.53 3.13
CA LYS A 31 24.63 20.45 2.49
C LYS A 31 24.93 19.91 1.08
N LEU A 32 24.25 20.44 0.07
CA LEU A 32 24.32 20.07 -1.34
C LEU A 32 23.84 18.64 -1.68
N PRO A 33 22.74 18.48 -2.44
CA PRO A 33 22.54 17.25 -3.19
C PRO A 33 23.59 17.19 -4.29
N LYS A 34 24.37 16.11 -4.38
CA LYS A 34 25.30 15.84 -5.49
C LYS A 34 24.61 15.78 -6.87
N SER A 35 23.29 15.87 -6.90
CA SER A 35 22.42 15.94 -8.08
C SER A 35 21.20 16.81 -7.77
N GLY A 36 21.35 18.13 -7.85
CA GLY A 36 20.29 19.06 -8.31
C GLY A 36 18.93 19.19 -7.59
N GLY A 37 18.68 18.58 -6.44
CA GLY A 37 17.42 18.80 -5.71
C GLY A 37 17.35 18.09 -4.35
N PRO A 38 16.41 18.46 -3.46
CA PRO A 38 16.25 17.76 -2.19
C PRO A 38 15.99 16.28 -2.45
N ALA A 39 16.86 15.40 -1.95
CA ALA A 39 16.72 13.95 -2.08
C ALA A 39 15.45 13.51 -1.35
N ALA A 40 14.35 13.41 -2.09
CA ALA A 40 13.07 12.89 -1.63
C ALA A 40 12.95 11.43 -2.08
N ALA A 41 12.67 10.55 -1.14
CA ALA A 41 12.41 9.15 -1.40
C ALA A 41 10.99 8.79 -0.92
N CYS A 42 10.28 8.00 -1.71
CA CYS A 42 8.99 7.45 -1.39
C CYS A 42 9.13 5.97 -1.12
N TYR A 43 8.49 5.47 -0.07
CA TYR A 43 8.50 4.09 0.34
C TYR A 43 7.09 3.54 0.30
N PHE A 44 6.95 2.37 -0.31
CA PHE A 44 5.69 1.65 -0.46
C PHE A 44 5.79 0.28 0.20
N GLY A 45 4.92 -0.01 1.16
CA GLY A 45 4.95 -1.22 1.97
C GLY A 45 4.09 -2.35 1.43
N PHE A 46 4.59 -3.59 1.49
CA PHE A 46 3.90 -4.80 1.05
C PHE A 46 4.15 -5.98 2.00
N ASP A 47 3.09 -6.70 2.34
CA ASP A 47 3.18 -7.93 3.16
C ASP A 47 3.69 -9.13 2.34
N LYS A 48 3.34 -9.17 1.04
CA LYS A 48 3.65 -10.29 0.14
C LYS A 48 4.63 -9.87 -0.94
N LEU A 49 5.65 -10.69 -1.17
CA LEU A 49 6.65 -10.46 -2.21
C LEU A 49 6.03 -10.37 -3.61
N SER A 50 5.07 -11.24 -3.91
CA SER A 50 4.39 -11.27 -5.21
C SER A 50 3.70 -9.94 -5.55
N LYS A 51 3.04 -9.32 -4.57
CA LYS A 51 2.43 -8.00 -4.73
C LYS A 51 3.48 -6.91 -4.95
N ALA A 52 4.58 -6.96 -4.20
CA ALA A 52 5.68 -6.02 -4.37
C ALA A 52 6.31 -6.16 -5.77
N GLN A 53 6.57 -7.39 -6.24
CA GLN A 53 7.12 -7.65 -7.57
C GLN A 53 6.18 -7.22 -8.70
N ALA A 54 4.87 -7.46 -8.58
CA ALA A 54 3.89 -6.99 -9.55
C ALA A 54 3.89 -5.47 -9.65
N PHE A 55 3.93 -4.77 -8.52
CA PHE A 55 4.00 -3.32 -8.48
C PHE A 55 5.34 -2.79 -9.05
N ALA A 56 6.45 -3.44 -8.73
CA ALA A 56 7.75 -3.15 -9.31
C ALA A 56 7.73 -3.26 -10.85
N LYS A 57 7.16 -4.33 -11.41
CA LYS A 57 6.98 -4.49 -12.86
C LYS A 57 6.17 -3.35 -13.48
N TYR A 58 5.08 -2.95 -12.81
CA TYR A 58 4.28 -1.79 -13.25
C TYR A 58 5.12 -0.51 -13.28
N LEU A 59 5.92 -0.24 -12.24
CA LEU A 59 6.83 0.91 -12.21
C LEU A 59 7.87 0.86 -13.33
N SER A 60 8.46 -0.31 -13.61
CA SER A 60 9.38 -0.49 -14.75
C SER A 60 8.69 -0.15 -16.07
N GLY A 61 7.44 -0.59 -16.27
CA GLY A 61 6.67 -0.30 -17.49
C GLY A 61 6.42 1.19 -17.70
N LEU A 62 6.42 1.99 -16.63
CA LEU A 62 6.30 3.45 -16.67
C LEU A 62 7.65 4.18 -16.73
N GLY A 63 8.78 3.45 -16.78
CA GLY A 63 10.12 4.04 -16.84
C GLY A 63 10.65 4.55 -15.50
N TYR A 64 10.00 4.21 -14.37
CA TYR A 64 10.46 4.64 -13.05
C TYR A 64 11.64 3.80 -12.55
N THR A 65 12.63 4.47 -11.95
CA THR A 65 13.75 3.80 -11.28
C THR A 65 13.43 3.55 -9.81
N TYR A 66 13.40 2.29 -9.40
CA TYR A 66 13.04 1.89 -8.03
C TYR A 66 14.02 0.87 -7.44
N GLN A 67 13.92 0.67 -6.13
CA GLN A 67 14.63 -0.37 -5.39
C GLN A 67 13.64 -1.19 -4.55
N LEU A 68 13.47 -2.46 -4.89
CA LEU A 68 12.76 -3.43 -4.04
C LEU A 68 13.72 -3.97 -2.97
N ARG A 69 13.31 -3.93 -1.71
CA ARG A 69 14.11 -4.39 -0.57
C ARG A 69 13.23 -5.01 0.52
N ARG A 70 13.85 -5.71 1.48
CA ARG A 70 13.16 -6.10 2.72
C ARG A 70 12.91 -4.88 3.60
N GLY A 71 11.78 -4.91 4.31
CA GLY A 71 11.28 -3.81 5.14
C GLY A 71 12.35 -3.24 6.06
N LYS A 72 12.57 -1.92 5.97
CA LYS A 72 13.55 -1.19 6.78
C LYS A 72 12.95 0.12 7.26
N MET A 73 12.42 0.93 6.34
CA MET A 73 11.76 2.19 6.67
C MET A 73 10.33 1.95 7.12
N LEU A 74 9.67 0.99 6.47
CA LEU A 74 8.31 0.57 6.77
C LEU A 74 8.36 -0.74 7.55
N SER A 75 8.75 -0.68 8.82
CA SER A 75 8.99 -1.87 9.67
C SER A 75 7.78 -2.81 9.82
N GLN A 76 6.57 -2.30 9.64
CA GLN A 76 5.34 -3.07 9.66
C GLN A 76 5.11 -3.93 8.41
N TYR A 77 5.87 -3.71 7.33
CA TYR A 77 5.77 -4.46 6.08
C TYR A 77 7.04 -5.26 5.81
N THR A 78 6.89 -6.51 5.38
CA THR A 78 8.04 -7.39 5.09
C THR A 78 8.85 -6.94 3.88
N TYR A 79 8.19 -6.31 2.90
CA TYR A 79 8.80 -5.83 1.67
C TYR A 79 8.49 -4.35 1.49
N GLU A 80 9.46 -3.60 0.99
CA GLU A 80 9.26 -2.21 0.63
C GLU A 80 9.87 -1.89 -0.72
N ILE A 81 9.22 -1.00 -1.46
CA ILE A 81 9.76 -0.41 -2.69
C ILE A 81 10.10 1.03 -2.38
N ALA A 82 11.34 1.41 -2.65
CA ALA A 82 11.80 2.79 -2.58
C ALA A 82 11.89 3.39 -3.97
N LEU A 83 11.28 4.54 -4.15
CA LEU A 83 11.28 5.33 -5.38
C LEU A 83 11.91 6.69 -5.08
N ARG A 84 12.90 7.12 -5.86
CA ARG A 84 13.54 8.44 -5.69
C ARG A 84 12.85 9.48 -6.55
N GLU A 85 12.83 10.72 -6.10
CA GLU A 85 12.48 11.93 -6.86
C GLU A 85 11.00 12.06 -7.33
N HIS A 86 10.20 11.00 -7.26
CA HIS A 86 8.81 11.00 -7.73
C HIS A 86 7.78 11.03 -6.58
N THR A 87 7.68 12.18 -5.89
CA THR A 87 6.76 12.33 -4.74
C THR A 87 5.29 12.44 -5.10
N ASP A 88 4.94 12.80 -6.33
CA ASP A 88 3.53 12.91 -6.74
C ASP A 88 2.85 11.56 -6.87
N LEU A 89 3.58 10.53 -7.31
CA LEU A 89 3.07 9.15 -7.34
C LEU A 89 2.69 8.67 -5.94
N ALA A 90 3.44 9.07 -4.90
CA ALA A 90 3.11 8.75 -3.52
C ALA A 90 1.77 9.36 -3.07
N LYS A 91 1.43 10.57 -3.52
CA LYS A 91 0.13 11.19 -3.20
C LYS A 91 -1.02 10.43 -3.85
N VAL A 92 -0.88 10.09 -5.13
CA VAL A 92 -1.87 9.31 -5.87
C VAL A 92 -2.10 7.96 -5.20
N LEU A 93 -1.02 7.22 -4.90
CA LEU A 93 -1.14 5.90 -4.26
C LEU A 93 -1.71 5.99 -2.85
N ALA A 94 -1.32 6.99 -2.08
CA ALA A 94 -1.90 7.21 -0.76
C ALA A 94 -3.40 7.54 -0.83
N TYR A 95 -3.85 8.24 -1.88
CA TYR A 95 -5.27 8.46 -2.12
C TYR A 95 -6.01 7.15 -2.38
N TRP A 96 -5.51 6.29 -3.28
CA TRP A 96 -6.09 4.98 -3.56
C TRP A 96 -6.11 4.08 -2.31
N ASP A 97 -5.02 4.03 -1.55
CA ASP A 97 -4.91 3.23 -0.32
C ASP A 97 -5.94 3.66 0.74
N ARG A 98 -6.20 4.96 0.88
CA ARG A 98 -7.26 5.48 1.76
C ARG A 98 -8.67 5.18 1.24
N MET A 99 -8.85 5.05 -0.07
CA MET A 99 -10.15 4.74 -0.66
C MET A 99 -10.52 3.26 -0.50
N ASP A 100 -9.56 2.36 -0.60
CA ASP A 100 -9.75 0.94 -0.30
C ASP A 100 -10.13 0.70 1.17
N VAL A 101 -9.51 1.44 2.10
CA VAL A 101 -9.86 1.35 3.54
C VAL A 101 -11.28 1.82 3.83
N LYS A 102 -11.82 2.77 3.05
CA LYS A 102 -13.20 3.25 3.19
C LYS A 102 -14.25 2.33 2.58
N ARG A 103 -13.84 1.26 1.88
CA ARG A 103 -14.73 0.22 1.37
C ARG A 103 -14.45 -1.10 2.08
N PRO A 104 -14.82 -1.25 3.37
CA PRO A 104 -14.81 -2.58 3.97
C PRO A 104 -15.97 -3.37 3.34
N ASN A 105 -15.65 -4.24 2.39
CA ASN A 105 -16.46 -5.36 1.92
C ASN A 105 -17.95 -5.10 1.65
N LEU A 106 -18.30 -4.83 0.38
CA LEU A 106 -19.60 -5.19 -0.19
C LEU A 106 -19.64 -6.67 -0.66
N SER A 107 -18.73 -7.53 -0.18
CA SER A 107 -18.57 -8.91 -0.66
C SER A 107 -18.71 -9.98 0.44
N THR A 108 -19.58 -9.76 1.44
CA THR A 108 -19.95 -10.80 2.42
C THR A 108 -21.47 -10.86 2.59
N SER A 109 -22.22 -11.13 1.51
CA SER A 109 -23.66 -11.48 1.59
C SER A 109 -24.15 -12.36 0.43
N GLN A 110 -23.29 -13.18 -0.19
CA GLN A 110 -23.71 -14.16 -1.21
C GLN A 110 -23.16 -15.58 -0.99
N ALA A 111 -22.93 -15.97 0.28
CA ALA A 111 -22.55 -17.34 0.62
C ALA A 111 -23.53 -18.02 1.59
N ASN A 112 -24.80 -17.58 1.61
CA ASN A 112 -25.82 -18.22 2.47
C ASN A 112 -27.22 -18.30 1.85
N ILE A 113 -27.29 -18.49 0.52
CA ILE A 113 -28.53 -18.87 -0.18
C ILE A 113 -28.27 -20.13 -1.01
N HIS A 114 -27.74 -21.18 -0.37
CA HIS A 114 -27.69 -22.51 -0.99
C HIS A 114 -27.89 -23.64 0.03
N ASP A 115 -28.71 -23.40 1.06
CA ASP A 115 -29.03 -24.43 2.06
C ASP A 115 -30.53 -24.47 2.44
N ARG A 116 -31.43 -24.25 1.46
CA ARG A 116 -32.88 -24.35 1.75
C ARG A 116 -33.78 -24.76 0.58
N ALA A 117 -33.28 -25.57 -0.35
CA ALA A 117 -34.08 -26.11 -1.46
C ALA A 117 -34.23 -27.65 -1.44
N LEU A 118 -33.98 -28.31 -0.31
CA LEU A 118 -34.09 -29.78 -0.20
C LEU A 118 -34.73 -30.21 1.13
N GLN A 119 -35.89 -29.64 1.49
CA GLN A 119 -36.72 -30.21 2.57
C GLN A 119 -38.16 -29.68 2.55
N VAL A 120 -38.95 -30.06 1.55
CA VAL A 120 -40.40 -30.27 1.72
C VAL A 120 -40.83 -31.42 0.81
N ALA A 121 -40.62 -32.66 1.26
CA ALA A 121 -41.45 -33.77 0.82
C ALA A 121 -42.67 -33.80 1.75
N PRO A 122 -43.91 -33.67 1.25
CA PRO A 122 -45.07 -34.08 2.02
C PRO A 122 -45.26 -35.61 1.92
N PRO A 123 -45.70 -36.26 3.00
CA PRO A 123 -45.95 -37.69 3.03
C PRO A 123 -47.36 -38.05 2.51
N VAL A 124 -47.44 -39.20 1.82
CA VAL A 124 -48.52 -40.22 1.88
C VAL A 124 -49.88 -39.86 1.25
N LEU A 125 -50.34 -40.69 0.29
CA LEU A 125 -51.47 -41.59 0.55
C LEU A 125 -51.54 -42.73 -0.48
N ALA A 126 -51.64 -43.95 0.05
CA ALA A 126 -52.00 -45.16 -0.67
C ALA A 126 -53.47 -45.12 -1.10
N ALA A 127 -53.74 -45.64 -2.30
CA ALA A 127 -54.94 -46.41 -2.65
C ALA A 127 -54.64 -47.18 -3.94
#